data_AF-A0A1M7KZK0-F1
#
_entry.id   AF-A0A1M7KZK0-F1
#
_cell.length_a   1.000
_cell.length_b   1.000
_cell.length_c   1.000
_cell.angle_alpha   90.00
_cell.angle_beta   90.00
_cell.angle_gamma   90.00
#
_symmetry.space_group_name_H-M   'P 1'
#
loop_
_entity.id
_entity.type
_entity.pdbx_description
1 polymer ?
#
loop_
_entity_poly.entity_id
_entity_poly.type
_entity_poly.pdbx_seq_one_letter_code
_entity_poly.pdbx_strand_id
1 'polypeptide(L)' 'MAFLREAVEKQKVYLIQQLMESGVVDKNDLELYDKPISEIVHDYEQFCLEFEKQNALKFTRYNPHLKEEKPDFH' A
#
# COMPACT_ATOMS: atom_id res chain seq x y z
N MET A 1 8.28 -29.98 -10.64
CA MET A 1 7.37 -28.80 -10.61
C MET A 1 8.08 -27.67 -9.87
N ALA A 2 8.87 -26.86 -10.59
CA ALA A 2 9.73 -25.82 -9.98
C ALA A 2 9.19 -24.39 -10.15
N PHE A 3 8.34 -24.17 -11.16
CA PHE A 3 7.85 -22.84 -11.55
C PHE A 3 6.99 -22.15 -10.49
N LEU A 4 6.10 -22.89 -9.81
CA LEU A 4 5.24 -22.32 -8.77
C LEU A 4 6.07 -21.84 -7.57
N ARG A 5 7.05 -22.63 -7.14
CA ARG A 5 7.94 -22.27 -6.03
C ARG A 5 8.74 -21.02 -6.36
N GLU A 6 9.29 -20.96 -7.57
CA GLU A 6 10.04 -19.79 -8.04
C GLU A 6 9.16 -18.53 -8.12
N ALA A 7 7.92 -18.65 -8.60
CA ALA A 7 6.99 -17.54 -8.65
C ALA A 7 6.64 -17.00 -7.26
N VAL A 8 6.42 -17.90 -6.30
CA VAL A 8 6.14 -17.53 -4.90
C VAL A 8 7.33 -16.82 -4.25
N GLU A 9 8.56 -17.30 -4.48
CA GLU A 9 9.74 -16.63 -3.95
C GLU A 9 9.97 -15.25 -4.59
N LYS A 10 9.74 -15.10 -5.90
CA LYS A 10 9.79 -13.78 -6.55
C LYS A 10 8.75 -12.82 -5.97
N GLN A 11 7.53 -13.30 -5.72
CA GLN A 11 6.49 -12.50 -5.08
C GLN A 11 6.91 -12.07 -3.67
N LYS A 12 7.49 -12.97 -2.88
CA LYS A 12 7.98 -12.67 -1.53
C LYS A 12 9.01 -11.55 -1.55
N VAL A 13 10.04 -11.70 -2.38
CA VAL A 13 11.13 -10.72 -2.50
C VAL A 13 10.59 -9.36 -2.93
N TYR A 14 9.65 -9.33 -3.87
CA TYR A 14 9.02 -8.10 -4.33
C TYR A 14 8.28 -7.37 -3.19
N LEU A 15 7.48 -8.08 -2.40
CA LEU A 15 6.74 -7.48 -1.28
C LEU A 15 7.68 -6.96 -0.18
N ILE A 16 8.73 -7.70 0.15
CA ILE A 16 9.76 -7.25 1.10
C ILE A 16 10.41 -5.95 0.61
N GLN A 17 10.76 -5.86 -0.68
CA GLN A 17 11.31 -4.63 -1.26
C GLN A 17 10.35 -3.45 -1.12
N GLN A 18 9.06 -3.64 -1.39
CA GLN A 18 8.05 -2.58 -1.22
C GLN A 18 7.94 -2.11 0.24
N LEU A 19 8.01 -3.02 1.21
CA LEU A 19 8.00 -2.70 2.64
C LEU A 19 9.28 -1.97 3.10
N MET A 20 10.43 -2.29 2.50
CA MET A 20 11.69 -1.57 2.77
C MET A 20 11.69 -0.17 2.15
N GLU A 21 11.17 -0.04 0.92
CA GLU A 21 11.06 1.25 0.21
C GLU A 21 10.09 2.21 0.91
N SER A 22 9.02 1.68 1.50
CA SER A 22 8.08 2.47 2.29
C SER A 22 8.60 2.85 3.68
N GLY A 23 9.74 2.29 4.12
CA GLY A 23 10.35 2.54 5.42
C GLY A 23 9.64 1.83 6.58
N VAL A 24 8.73 0.89 6.31
CA VAL A 24 8.08 0.07 7.35
C VAL A 24 9.07 -0.94 7.96
N VAL A 25 10.03 -1.39 7.16
CA VAL A 25 11.02 -2.41 7.53
C VAL A 25 12.44 -1.86 7.34
N ASP A 26 13.34 -2.16 8.28
CA ASP A 26 14.76 -1.81 8.17
C ASP A 26 15.43 -2.66 7.07
N LYS A 27 16.32 -2.03 6.30
CA LYS A 27 17.08 -2.70 5.24
C LYS A 27 18.02 -3.80 5.76
N ASN A 28 18.38 -3.74 7.04
CA ASN A 28 19.25 -4.72 7.68
C ASN A 28 18.47 -5.87 8.33
N ASP A 29 17.14 -5.86 8.28
CA ASP A 29 16.31 -6.89 8.90
C ASP A 29 16.23 -8.13 7.99
N LEU A 30 17.24 -8.99 8.14
CA LEU A 30 17.35 -10.25 7.39
C LEU A 30 16.30 -11.27 7.83
N GLU A 31 15.68 -11.13 9.01
CA GLU A 31 14.70 -12.08 9.53
C GLU A 31 13.41 -12.09 8.70
N LEU A 32 13.11 -11.02 7.95
CA LEU A 32 11.97 -10.99 7.02
C LEU A 32 12.06 -12.03 5.90
N TYR A 33 13.28 -12.42 5.49
CA TYR A 33 13.44 -13.42 4.44
C TYR A 33 13.12 -14.83 4.95
N ASP A 34 13.05 -15.06 6.26
CA ASP A 34 12.70 -16.35 6.85
C ASP A 34 11.19 -16.48 7.13
N LYS A 35 10.47 -15.35 7.22
CA LYS A 35 9.01 -15.35 7.40
C LYS A 35 8.27 -16.06 6.26
N PRO A 36 7.14 -16.74 6.51
CA PRO A 36 6.32 -17.30 5.45
C PRO A 36 5.71 -16.18 4.58
N ILE A 37 5.47 -16.48 3.30
CA ILE A 37 4.87 -15.52 2.35
C ILE A 37 3.54 -14.95 2.84
N SER A 38 2.74 -15.73 3.58
CA SER A 38 1.46 -15.27 4.14
C SER A 38 1.63 -14.13 5.13
N GLU A 39 2.69 -14.13 5.94
CA GLU A 39 2.98 -13.04 6.88
C GLU A 39 3.42 -11.79 6.12
N ILE A 40 4.30 -11.94 5.13
CA ILE A 40 4.75 -10.82 4.29
C ILE A 40 3.57 -10.16 3.55
N VAL A 41 2.64 -10.96 3.03
CA VAL A 41 1.41 -10.46 2.39
C VAL A 41 0.56 -9.69 3.40
N HIS A 42 0.38 -10.24 4.61
CA HIS A 42 -0.40 -9.58 5.65
C HIS A 42 0.20 -8.23 6.07
N ASP A 43 1.52 -8.18 6.27
CA ASP A 43 2.25 -6.95 6.61
C ASP A 43 2.08 -5.90 5.50
N TYR A 44 2.14 -6.33 4.24
CA TYR A 44 1.93 -5.46 3.08
C TYR A 44 0.48 -4.94 2.97
N GLU A 45 -0.52 -5.78 3.21
CA GLU A 45 -1.93 -5.38 3.24
C GLU A 45 -2.20 -4.34 4.32
N GLN A 46 -1.65 -4.54 5.53
CA GLN A 46 -1.75 -3.55 6.61
C GLN A 46 -1.11 -2.22 6.19
N PHE A 47 0.07 -2.25 5.59
CA PHE A 47 0.71 -1.06 5.05
C PHE A 47 -0.19 -0.32 4.03
N CYS A 48 -0.81 -1.04 3.08
CA CYS A 48 -1.72 -0.42 2.10
C CYS A 48 -2.91 0.26 2.79
N LEU A 49 -3.53 -0.39 3.78
CA LEU A 49 -4.66 0.17 4.53
C LEU A 49 -4.26 1.43 5.30
N GLU A 50 -3.08 1.44 5.92
CA GLU A 50 -2.56 2.62 6.62
C GLU A 50 -2.23 3.76 5.65
N PHE A 51 -1.61 3.44 4.52
CA PHE A 51 -1.33 4.40 3.46
C PHE A 51 -2.62 5.03 2.91
N GLU A 52 -3.66 4.22 2.68
CA GLU A 52 -4.97 4.70 2.26
C GLU A 52 -5.60 5.62 3.32
N LYS A 53 -5.58 5.25 4.60
CA LYS A 53 -6.08 6.11 5.68
C LYS A 53 -5.38 7.46 5.74
N GLN A 54 -4.06 7.49 5.59
CA GLN A 54 -3.28 8.74 5.58
C GLN A 54 -3.60 9.61 4.35
N ASN A 55 -3.88 9.00 3.20
CA ASN A 55 -4.18 9.74 1.96
C ASN A 55 -5.66 10.03 1.76
N ALA A 56 -6.59 9.35 2.45
CA ALA A 56 -8.02 9.65 2.42
C ALA A 56 -8.32 11.10 2.85
N LEU A 57 -7.54 11.63 3.79
CA LEU A 57 -7.61 13.04 4.22
C LEU A 57 -7.18 14.05 3.14
N LYS A 58 -6.46 13.60 2.10
CA LYS A 58 -6.06 14.45 0.96
C LYS A 58 -7.12 14.46 -0.14
N PHE A 59 -7.91 13.40 -0.30
CA PHE A 59 -9.00 13.35 -1.29
C PHE A 59 -10.22 14.18 -0.89
N THR A 60 -10.44 14.43 0.39
CA THR A 60 -11.50 15.34 0.86
C THR A 60 -11.18 16.83 0.63
N ARG A 61 -10.01 17.17 0.05
CA ARG A 61 -9.68 18.56 -0.34
C ARG A 61 -10.33 19.00 -1.66
N TYR A 62 -11.02 18.12 -2.38
CA TYR A 62 -11.93 18.56 -3.44
C TYR A 62 -13.36 18.51 -2.92
N ASN A 63 -13.88 19.68 -2.55
CA ASN A 63 -15.26 19.88 -2.14
C ASN A 63 -16.00 20.61 -3.27
N PRO A 64 -16.61 19.89 -4.25
CA PRO A 64 -17.32 20.51 -5.37
C PRO A 64 -18.60 21.26 -4.97
N HIS A 65 -18.92 21.33 -3.67
CA HIS A 65 -20.08 22.04 -3.14
C HIS A 65 -19.86 23.55 -2.91
N LEU A 66 -18.72 24.11 -3.32
CA LEU A 66 -18.55 25.57 -3.35
C LEU A 66 -19.29 26.16 -4.57
N LYS A 67 -20.59 26.40 -4.35
CA LYS A 67 -21.47 27.37 -5.00
C LYS A 67 -21.57 27.32 -6.54
N GLU A 68 -22.49 26.51 -7.03
CA GLU A 68 -23.29 26.93 -8.19
C GLU A 68 -24.43 27.83 -7.68
N GLU A 69 -24.16 29.12 -7.48
CA GLU A 69 -25.22 30.12 -7.48
C GLU A 69 -25.75 30.19 -8.92
N LYS A 70 -26.94 29.59 -9.15
CA LYS A 70 -27.65 29.74 -10.43
C LYS A 70 -27.83 31.23 -10.72
N PRO A 71 -27.53 31.71 -11.94
CA PRO A 71 -27.87 33.08 -12.29
C PRO A 71 -29.38 33.20 -12.32
N ASP A 72 -29.92 34.01 -11.41
CA ASP A 72 -31.34 34.36 -11.37
C ASP A 72 -31.62 35.29 -12.56
N PHE A 73 -32.35 34.80 -13.55
CA PHE A 73 -32.84 35.62 -14.65
C PHE A 73 -34.19 36.21 -14.23
N HIS A 74 -34.14 37.42 -13.70
CA HIS A 74 -35.29 38.32 -13.57
C HIS A 74 -35.40 39.24 -14.80
#